data_AF-A8ZNM2-F1
#
_entry.id   AF-A8ZNM2-F1
#
_cell.length_a   1.000
_cell.length_b   1.000
_cell.length_c   1.000
_cell.angle_alpha   90.00
_cell.angle_beta   90.00
_cell.angle_gamma   90.00
#
_symmetry.space_group_name_H-M   'P 1'
#
loop_
_entity.id
_entity.type
_entity.pdbx_description
1 polymer ?
#
loop_
_entity_poly.entity_id
_entity_poly.type
_entity_poly.pdbx_seq_one_letter_code
_entity_poly.pdbx_strand_id
1 'polypeptide(L)'
;MLYSASYFEPHNHHGLLVSISRSHPRSFQVDTKLPFLAPSQALLDDWKHHQLTEAGYIDRYRQELQQAWPQVNSWLASLTPEGDCTLLCWEKTGEFCHRNLAMKVVRKHRPDCYGGRDISADPGLQCSNCQSLIIPGVDQSYCPRCGEWIPTPI
;
A
#
# COMPACT_ATOMS: atom_id res chain seq x y z
N MET A 1 -6.61 -9.62 -5.94
CA MET A 1 -6.38 -8.64 -4.86
C MET A 1 -4.90 -8.23 -4.76
N LEU A 2 -4.61 -7.05 -4.20
CA LEU A 2 -3.27 -6.51 -3.96
C LEU A 2 -2.88 -6.60 -2.49
N TYR A 3 -1.80 -7.33 -2.22
CA TYR A 3 -1.18 -7.50 -0.91
C TYR A 3 0.18 -6.80 -0.90
N SER A 4 0.81 -6.73 0.28
CA SER A 4 2.17 -6.19 0.40
C SER A 4 2.96 -6.94 1.47
N ALA A 5 4.17 -7.37 1.14
CA ALA A 5 5.00 -8.18 2.01
C ALA A 5 6.49 -7.83 1.89
N SER A 6 7.29 -8.35 2.83
CA SER A 6 8.76 -8.37 2.68
C SER A 6 9.18 -9.45 1.69
N TYR A 7 10.30 -9.27 0.98
CA TYR A 7 10.94 -10.39 0.26
C TYR A 7 11.23 -11.60 1.17
N PHE A 8 11.39 -11.37 2.48
CA PHE A 8 11.80 -12.39 3.44
C PHE A 8 10.64 -13.02 4.21
N GLU A 9 9.39 -12.74 3.83
CA GLU A 9 8.17 -13.24 4.47
C GLU A 9 7.33 -14.04 3.47
N PRO A 10 7.79 -15.20 2.99
CA PRO A 10 7.13 -15.95 1.90
C PRO A 10 5.73 -16.47 2.25
N HIS A 11 5.40 -16.59 3.54
CA HIS A 11 4.06 -16.95 4.01
C HIS A 11 3.01 -15.86 3.72
N ASN A 12 3.46 -14.65 3.35
CA ASN A 12 2.65 -13.48 3.03
C ASN A 12 2.65 -13.19 1.52
N HIS A 13 3.16 -14.12 0.70
CA HIS A 13 3.26 -13.95 -0.74
C HIS A 13 2.05 -14.58 -1.42
N HIS A 14 1.27 -13.74 -2.09
CA HIS A 14 0.05 -14.12 -2.80
C HIS A 14 0.18 -13.78 -4.29
N GLY A 15 -0.05 -14.78 -5.13
CA GLY A 15 -0.05 -14.65 -6.58
C GLY A 15 1.23 -14.01 -7.15
N LEU A 16 1.08 -13.02 -8.03
CA LEU A 16 2.21 -12.39 -8.73
C LEU A 16 3.11 -11.59 -7.77
N LEU A 17 4.41 -11.77 -7.89
CA LEU A 17 5.43 -11.13 -7.05
C LEU A 17 5.98 -9.88 -7.75
N VAL A 18 5.64 -8.72 -7.20
CA VAL A 18 5.92 -7.42 -7.82
C VAL A 18 6.88 -6.61 -6.97
N SER A 19 8.06 -6.33 -7.49
CA SER A 19 9.05 -5.49 -6.80
C SER A 19 8.65 -4.01 -6.88
N ILE A 20 8.56 -3.37 -5.72
CA ILE A 20 8.43 -1.91 -5.60
C ILE A 20 9.66 -1.28 -4.94
N SER A 21 10.81 -1.94 -5.05
CA SER A 21 12.09 -1.47 -4.52
C SER A 21 13.08 -1.21 -5.66
N ARG A 22 14.08 -0.36 -5.40
CA ARG A 22 15.17 -0.10 -6.37
C ARG A 22 16.00 -1.34 -6.68
N SER A 23 16.08 -2.27 -5.73
CA SER A 23 16.75 -3.56 -5.84
C SER A 23 15.91 -4.65 -5.16
N HIS A 24 16.22 -5.92 -5.44
CA HIS A 24 15.68 -7.08 -4.74
C HIS A 24 16.81 -8.08 -4.46
N PRO A 25 16.64 -9.05 -3.54
CA PRO A 25 17.67 -10.04 -3.25
C PRO A 25 18.09 -10.81 -4.51
N ARG A 26 19.39 -11.09 -4.66
CA ARG A 26 19.95 -11.73 -5.88
C ARG A 26 19.35 -13.10 -6.16
N SER A 27 19.04 -13.85 -5.10
CA SER A 27 18.43 -15.18 -5.18
C SER A 27 16.90 -15.15 -5.28
N PHE A 28 16.28 -13.97 -5.30
CA PHE A 28 14.83 -13.81 -5.33
C PHE A 28 14.36 -13.41 -6.73
N GLN A 29 13.48 -14.21 -7.31
CA GLN A 29 12.84 -13.92 -8.59
C GLN A 29 11.54 -13.15 -8.36
N VAL A 30 11.34 -12.11 -9.17
CA VAL A 30 10.10 -11.31 -9.19
C VAL A 30 9.52 -11.37 -10.58
N ASP A 31 8.19 -11.41 -10.69
CA ASP A 31 7.49 -11.48 -11.96
C ASP A 31 7.54 -10.15 -12.70
N THR A 32 7.45 -9.03 -11.96
CA THR A 32 7.57 -7.69 -12.54
C THR A 32 8.07 -6.66 -11.52
N LYS A 33 8.34 -5.44 -12.00
CA LYS A 33 8.88 -4.33 -11.22
C LYS A 33 8.09 -3.05 -11.52
N LEU A 34 7.77 -2.30 -10.48
CA LEU A 34 7.11 -1.00 -10.57
C LEU A 34 8.05 0.09 -10.02
N PRO A 35 9.06 0.51 -10.80
CA PRO A 35 10.08 1.44 -10.32
C PRO A 35 9.51 2.82 -9.96
N PHE A 36 8.36 3.20 -10.50
CA PHE A 36 7.66 4.44 -10.16
C PHE A 36 6.98 4.41 -8.78
N LEU A 37 6.91 3.25 -8.12
CA LEU A 37 6.53 3.13 -6.71
C LEU A 37 7.76 3.03 -5.79
N ALA A 38 8.97 2.91 -6.34
CA ALA A 38 10.18 2.84 -5.53
C ALA A 38 10.63 4.25 -5.11
N PRO A 39 10.98 4.47 -3.83
CA PRO A 39 11.60 5.71 -3.37
C PRO A 39 12.85 6.06 -4.19
N SER A 40 13.11 7.35 -4.40
CA SER A 40 14.34 7.79 -5.05
C SER A 40 15.59 7.44 -4.23
N GLN A 41 16.75 7.36 -4.91
CA GLN A 41 18.01 7.11 -4.22
C GLN A 41 18.30 8.20 -3.19
N ALA A 42 18.07 9.46 -3.57
CA ALA A 42 18.27 10.60 -2.68
C ALA A 42 17.40 10.51 -1.42
N LEU A 43 16.12 10.15 -1.56
CA LEU A 43 15.24 9.96 -0.39
C LEU A 43 15.74 8.83 0.53
N LEU A 44 16.19 7.71 -0.05
CA LEU A 44 16.73 6.60 0.74
C LEU A 44 18.05 6.96 1.43
N ASP A 45 18.92 7.72 0.77
CA ASP A 45 20.19 8.15 1.35
C ASP A 45 19.96 9.09 2.53
N ASP A 46 19.09 10.09 2.35
CA ASP A 46 18.74 11.04 3.41
C ASP A 46 18.09 10.34 4.61
N TRP A 47 17.26 9.32 4.37
CA TRP A 47 16.68 8.48 5.42
C TRP A 47 17.75 7.68 6.18
N LYS A 48 18.66 7.01 5.46
CA LYS A 48 19.74 6.20 6.04
C LYS A 48 20.74 7.04 6.82
N HIS A 49 20.95 8.29 6.42
CA HIS A 49 21.84 9.22 7.10
C HIS A 49 21.15 10.03 8.21
N HIS A 50 19.92 9.66 8.59
CA HIS A 50 19.12 10.33 9.62
C HIS A 50 18.92 11.84 9.38
N GLN A 51 18.91 12.24 8.11
CA GLN A 51 18.69 13.63 7.69
C GLN A 51 17.20 13.96 7.52
N LEU A 52 16.33 12.96 7.70
CA LEU A 52 14.88 13.08 7.62
C LEU A 52 14.21 12.47 8.83
N THR A 53 13.14 13.10 9.28
CA THR A 53 12.15 12.48 10.16
C THR A 53 11.22 11.58 9.34
N GLU A 54 10.48 10.70 10.02
CA GLU A 54 9.46 9.87 9.36
C GLU A 54 8.43 10.72 8.60
N ALA A 55 7.95 11.82 9.21
CA ALA A 55 7.05 12.76 8.55
C ALA A 55 7.67 13.37 7.29
N GLY A 56 8.95 13.79 7.37
CA GLY A 56 9.69 14.32 6.22
C GLY A 56 9.86 13.29 5.10
N TYR A 57 10.07 12.02 5.44
CA TYR A 57 10.09 10.93 4.46
C TYR A 57 8.75 10.78 3.76
N ILE A 58 7.65 10.74 4.53
CA ILE A 58 6.28 10.57 4.00
C ILE A 58 5.96 11.69 3.01
N ASP A 59 6.26 12.94 3.36
CA ASP A 59 5.95 14.07 2.51
C ASP A 59 6.77 14.07 1.22
N ARG A 60 8.06 13.75 1.29
CA ARG A 60 8.90 13.62 0.09
C ARG A 60 8.49 12.46 -0.79
N TYR A 61 8.21 11.30 -0.21
CA TYR A 61 7.72 10.16 -0.98
C TYR A 61 6.37 10.46 -1.64
N ARG A 62 5.48 11.20 -0.97
CA ARG A 62 4.23 11.69 -1.58
C ARG A 62 4.50 12.59 -2.78
N GLN A 63 5.47 13.49 -2.71
CA GLN A 63 5.86 14.34 -3.84
C GLN A 63 6.42 13.51 -5.00
N GLU A 64 7.24 12.50 -4.73
CA GLU A 64 7.74 11.57 -5.76
C GLU A 64 6.59 10.82 -6.46
N LEU A 65 5.61 10.33 -5.69
CA LEU A 65 4.42 9.69 -6.24
C LEU A 65 3.54 10.65 -7.05
N GLN A 66 3.44 11.92 -6.65
CA GLN A 66 2.72 12.95 -7.41
C GLN A 66 3.40 13.24 -8.75
N GLN A 67 4.74 13.29 -8.78
CA GLN A 67 5.50 13.44 -10.02
C GLN A 67 5.35 12.22 -10.94
N ALA A 68 5.30 11.02 -10.37
CA ALA A 68 5.09 9.77 -11.08
C ALA A 68 3.59 9.44 -11.29
N TRP A 69 2.68 10.36 -10.99
CA TRP A 69 1.25 10.10 -10.97
C TRP A 69 0.70 9.55 -12.29
N PRO A 70 1.11 10.01 -13.49
CA PRO A 70 0.63 9.42 -14.75
C PRO A 70 0.89 7.91 -14.84
N GLN A 71 2.07 7.45 -14.43
CA GLN A 71 2.44 6.04 -14.40
C GLN A 71 1.68 5.28 -13.31
N VAL A 72 1.58 5.86 -12.11
CA VAL A 72 0.83 5.28 -10.99
C VAL A 72 -0.64 5.11 -11.37
N ASN A 73 -1.26 6.15 -11.93
CA ASN A 73 -2.66 6.13 -12.35
C ASN A 73 -2.91 5.14 -13.49
N SER A 74 -2.01 5.07 -14.48
CA SER A 74 -2.10 4.08 -15.56
C SER A 74 -1.99 2.65 -15.02
N TRP A 75 -1.08 2.41 -14.07
CA TRP A 75 -0.96 1.10 -13.42
C TRP A 75 -2.21 0.78 -12.62
N LEU A 76 -2.70 1.71 -11.78
CA LEU A 76 -3.93 1.54 -11.02
C LEU A 76 -5.13 1.24 -11.92
N ALA A 77 -5.24 1.89 -13.09
CA ALA A 77 -6.32 1.63 -14.04
C ALA A 77 -6.22 0.26 -14.71
N SER A 78 -5.00 -0.30 -14.83
CA SER A 78 -4.78 -1.64 -15.41
C SER A 78 -5.07 -2.80 -14.45
N LEU A 79 -5.23 -2.52 -13.15
CA LEU A 79 -5.47 -3.55 -12.16
C LEU A 79 -6.86 -4.16 -12.32
N THR A 80 -6.90 -5.49 -12.25
CA THR A 80 -8.12 -6.29 -12.13
C THR A 80 -8.27 -6.77 -10.68
N PRO A 81 -9.46 -6.73 -10.08
CA PRO A 81 -9.68 -7.32 -8.75
C PRO A 81 -9.51 -8.85 -8.79
N GLU A 82 -9.68 -9.47 -9.97
CA GLU A 82 -9.41 -10.87 -10.22
C GLU A 82 -7.92 -11.17 -10.20
N GLY A 83 -7.51 -12.12 -9.37
CA GLY A 83 -6.14 -12.61 -9.26
C GLY A 83 -5.30 -11.84 -8.24
N ASP A 84 -4.43 -12.56 -7.54
CA ASP A 84 -3.65 -12.01 -6.44
C ASP A 84 -2.28 -11.52 -6.89
N CYS A 85 -1.82 -10.45 -6.25
CA CYS A 85 -0.54 -9.82 -6.51
C CYS A 85 0.03 -9.26 -5.19
N THR A 86 1.33 -9.42 -4.98
CA THR A 86 2.04 -8.96 -3.79
C THR A 86 3.10 -7.92 -4.15
N LEU A 87 2.97 -6.73 -3.58
CA LEU A 87 3.98 -5.68 -3.66
C LEU A 87 5.09 -5.93 -2.63
N LEU A 88 6.32 -6.08 -3.10
CA LEU A 88 7.47 -6.51 -2.28
C LEU A 88 8.44 -5.35 -1.98
N CYS A 89 8.80 -5.21 -0.70
CA CYS A 89 9.92 -4.37 -0.21
C CYS A 89 10.93 -5.16 0.64
N TRP A 90 12.04 -4.53 1.02
CA TRP A 90 13.10 -5.17 1.83
C TRP A 90 12.71 -5.31 3.30
N GLU A 91 12.06 -4.27 3.80
CA GLU A 91 11.72 -4.06 5.19
C GLU A 91 10.79 -5.18 5.70
N LYS A 92 10.93 -5.57 6.95
CA LYS A 92 10.09 -6.61 7.57
C LYS A 92 8.76 -6.02 8.03
N THR A 93 7.78 -6.87 8.30
CA THR A 93 6.52 -6.43 8.88
C THR A 93 6.75 -5.77 10.25
N GLY A 94 6.12 -4.60 10.45
CA GLY A 94 6.29 -3.77 11.64
C GLY A 94 7.30 -2.61 11.48
N GLU A 95 8.14 -2.64 10.45
CA GLU A 95 9.07 -1.55 10.16
C GLU A 95 8.39 -0.43 9.33
N PHE A 96 8.92 0.78 9.44
CA PHE A 96 8.56 1.87 8.54
C PHE A 96 9.04 1.54 7.11
N CYS A 97 8.12 1.20 6.21
CA CYS A 97 8.39 0.91 4.80
C CYS A 97 7.49 1.75 3.88
N HIS A 98 8.02 2.19 2.74
CA HIS A 98 7.27 2.84 1.67
C HIS A 98 6.15 1.96 1.10
N ARG A 99 6.23 0.63 1.21
CA ARG A 99 5.13 -0.27 0.82
C ARG A 99 3.81 0.10 1.51
N ASN A 100 3.88 0.51 2.77
CA ASN A 100 2.70 0.91 3.53
C ASN A 100 2.08 2.19 2.93
N LEU A 101 2.92 3.10 2.44
CA LEU A 101 2.49 4.33 1.77
C LEU A 101 1.92 4.04 0.38
N ALA A 102 2.55 3.16 -0.40
CA ALA A 102 2.00 2.69 -1.68
C ALA A 102 0.63 2.01 -1.49
N MET A 103 0.48 1.17 -0.47
CA MET A 103 -0.80 0.52 -0.15
C MET A 103 -1.88 1.50 0.28
N LYS A 104 -1.53 2.64 0.91
CA LYS A 104 -2.50 3.73 1.17
C LYS A 104 -3.03 4.34 -0.13
N VAL A 105 -2.18 4.48 -1.15
CA VAL A 105 -2.60 4.95 -2.48
C VAL A 105 -3.54 3.95 -3.13
N VAL A 106 -3.21 2.65 -3.11
CA VAL A 106 -4.09 1.60 -3.63
C VAL A 106 -5.44 1.63 -2.92
N ARG A 107 -5.46 1.64 -1.59
CA ARG A 107 -6.70 1.70 -0.80
C ARG A 107 -7.57 2.91 -1.15
N LYS A 108 -6.95 4.06 -1.41
CA LYS A 108 -7.65 5.30 -1.76
C LYS A 108 -8.26 5.26 -3.16
N HIS A 109 -7.55 4.72 -4.14
CA HIS A 109 -7.93 4.85 -5.56
C HIS A 109 -8.55 3.58 -6.17
N ARG A 110 -8.21 2.41 -5.63
CA ARG A 110 -8.71 1.09 -6.03
C ARG A 110 -9.01 0.23 -4.79
N PRO A 111 -9.98 0.64 -3.94
CA PRO A 111 -10.36 -0.13 -2.76
C PRO A 111 -10.88 -1.54 -3.12
N ASP A 112 -11.42 -1.71 -4.32
CA ASP A 112 -11.85 -2.98 -4.90
C ASP A 112 -10.70 -3.97 -5.12
N CYS A 113 -9.49 -3.48 -5.37
CA CYS A 113 -8.29 -4.31 -5.50
C CYS A 113 -7.54 -4.49 -4.19
N TYR A 114 -7.94 -3.84 -3.08
CA TYR A 114 -7.14 -3.82 -1.86
C TYR A 114 -7.28 -5.14 -1.08
N GLY A 115 -6.22 -5.96 -1.09
CA GLY A 115 -6.14 -7.23 -0.35
C GLY A 115 -5.67 -7.09 1.10
N GLY A 116 -5.01 -5.99 1.44
CA GLY A 116 -4.60 -5.69 2.81
C GLY A 116 -3.09 -5.77 3.06
N ARG A 117 -2.75 -5.74 4.35
CA ARG A 117 -1.40 -6.04 4.88
C ARG A 117 -1.52 -7.41 5.55
N ASP A 118 -0.61 -8.33 5.28
CA ASP A 118 -0.49 -9.53 6.09
C ASP A 118 -0.12 -9.07 7.53
N ILE A 119 -0.85 -9.33 8.63
CA ILE A 119 -1.73 -10.43 9.01
C ILE A 119 -3.00 -9.83 9.62
N SER A 120 -4.03 -9.69 8.82
CA SER A 120 -5.45 -9.79 9.13
C SER A 120 -6.11 -9.42 7.82
N ALA A 121 -7.12 -10.17 7.39
CA ALA A 121 -8.12 -9.57 6.52
C ALA A 121 -8.41 -8.20 7.14
N ASP A 122 -8.11 -7.09 6.43
CA ASP A 122 -8.62 -5.79 6.87
C ASP A 122 -10.10 -6.09 7.10
N PRO A 123 -10.60 -6.06 8.35
CA PRO A 123 -11.97 -6.49 8.59
C PRO A 123 -12.92 -5.66 7.71
N GLY A 124 -12.44 -4.54 7.18
CA GLY A 124 -13.17 -3.47 6.57
C GLY A 124 -13.03 -2.28 7.51
N LEU A 125 -13.41 -1.11 7.04
CA LEU A 125 -13.66 -0.02 7.97
C LEU A 125 -14.74 -0.49 8.97
N GLN A 126 -14.50 -0.26 10.25
CA GLN A 126 -15.42 -0.62 11.32
C GLN A 126 -16.08 0.63 11.87
N CYS A 127 -17.36 0.52 12.22
CA CYS A 127 -18.09 1.60 12.85
C CYS A 127 -17.48 1.90 14.23
N SER A 128 -17.18 3.18 14.50
CA SER A 128 -16.65 3.62 15.80
C SER A 128 -17.60 3.35 16.96
N ASN A 129 -18.91 3.23 16.69
CA ASN A 129 -19.93 3.00 17.70
C ASN A 129 -20.21 1.50 17.94
N CYS A 130 -20.42 0.70 16.88
CA CYS A 130 -20.86 -0.70 17.01
C CYS A 130 -19.88 -1.75 16.48
N GLN A 131 -18.68 -1.34 16.04
CA GLN A 131 -17.61 -2.20 15.50
C GLN A 131 -17.99 -3.05 14.28
N SER A 132 -19.19 -2.87 13.72
CA SER A 132 -19.64 -3.62 12.54
C SER A 132 -19.01 -3.05 11.28
N LEU A 133 -18.90 -3.88 10.23
CA LEU A 133 -18.35 -3.45 8.94
C LEU A 133 -19.20 -2.35 8.34
N ILE A 134 -18.53 -1.28 7.93
CA ILE A 134 -19.18 -0.14 7.28
C ILE A 134 -18.98 -0.25 5.77
N ILE A 135 -20.00 0.19 5.05
CA ILE A 135 -19.99 0.27 3.61
C ILE A 135 -19.24 1.57 3.25
N PRO A 136 -18.05 1.49 2.63
CA PRO A 136 -17.30 2.68 2.27
C PRO A 136 -18.01 3.44 1.16
N GLY A 137 -18.21 4.74 1.34
CA GLY A 137 -18.63 5.66 0.29
C GLY A 137 -17.56 6.72 0.02
N VAL A 138 -17.72 7.46 -1.08
CA VAL A 138 -16.73 8.43 -1.57
C VAL A 138 -16.45 9.52 -0.53
N ASP A 139 -17.50 10.10 0.05
CA ASP A 139 -17.38 11.19 1.03
C ASP A 139 -17.63 10.70 2.47
N GLN A 140 -18.50 9.70 2.63
CA GLN A 140 -18.94 9.17 3.92
C GLN A 140 -19.13 7.67 3.82
N SER A 141 -18.84 6.96 4.90
CA SER A 141 -19.08 5.53 5.05
C SER A 141 -20.38 5.28 5.80
N TYR A 142 -21.14 4.26 5.45
CA TYR A 142 -22.43 3.96 6.09
C TYR A 142 -22.34 2.73 6.99
N CYS A 143 -22.81 2.83 8.23
CA CYS A 143 -22.94 1.68 9.11
C CYS A 143 -24.36 1.07 9.01
N PRO A 144 -24.50 -0.16 8.48
CA PRO A 144 -25.81 -0.80 8.35
C PRO A 144 -26.44 -1.19 9.69
N ARG A 145 -25.65 -1.28 10.76
CA ARG A 145 -26.13 -1.66 12.10
C ARG A 145 -26.59 -0.45 12.92
N CYS A 146 -25.87 0.67 12.85
CA CYS A 146 -26.26 1.91 13.52
C CYS A 146 -27.26 2.73 12.70
N GLY A 147 -27.32 2.55 11.38
CA GLY A 147 -28.10 3.41 10.50
C GLY A 147 -27.48 4.81 10.33
N GLU A 148 -26.18 4.95 10.61
CA GLU A 148 -25.48 6.24 10.66
C GLU A 148 -24.44 6.36 9.54
N TRP A 149 -24.29 7.59 9.06
CA TRP A 149 -23.20 7.99 8.17
C TRP A 149 -22.00 8.49 8.98
N ILE A 150 -20.82 8.01 8.62
CA ILE A 150 -19.56 8.21 9.34
C ILE A 150 -18.59 8.90 8.39
N PRO A 151 -17.93 10.00 8.80
CA PRO A 151 -16.87 10.61 8.01
C PRO A 151 -15.75 9.59 7.78
N THR A 152 -15.37 9.34 6.52
CA THR A 152 -14.29 8.41 6.21
C THR A 152 -12.97 8.97 6.76
N PRO A 153 -12.21 8.23 7.62
CA PRO A 153 -10.94 8.73 8.13
C PRO A 153 -9.96 8.93 6.96
N ILE A 154 -9.41 10.14 6.87
CA ILE A 154 -8.42 10.57 5.88
C ILE A 154 -7.10 9.80 6.07
#